data_AF-A0A9P5RQS9-F1
#
_entry.id   AF-A0A9P5RQS9-F1
#
_cell.length_a   1.000
_cell.length_b   1.000
_cell.length_c   1.000
_cell.angle_alpha   90.00
_cell.angle_beta   90.00
_cell.angle_gamma   90.00
#
_symmetry.space_group_name_H-M   'P 1'
#
loop_
_entity.id
_entity.type
_entity.pdbx_description
1 polymer ?
#
loop_
_entity_poly.entity_id
_entity_poly.type
_entity_poly.pdbx_seq_one_letter_code
_entity_poly.pdbx_strand_id
1 'polypeptide(L)'
;MSSGIPVYNQACLATDSSSTVPSFYLVGSTSPGSLEINYINNPDSTTYTRVSSQDDQSAWTPNAAKLCYIYPFSTSVNPGINIIQFGSGSTYIALAQTNNIVSGATYFQNIDFMSPKLFSWSGKFQGFNMFTIVTNDTDTVTGRPGSWAGLRLNFRENGPSLLDYDIIYQPIAPWDALLSVGTYGEYAGSTAPGFTIVFDSSNRGQIFSTEGSLLADRNNTVPAVALGTPVSVNMNGISLTESAIPVTMGNTAYILDKASNGTTVVYSINPGASSTLNRVYKTGDSLPFANNMAASALNNQILTYSVTKNVAYFNVFDLSSGSWSGSGLVSGPAEDAPPSSKSSTPVGAIVGGAVGGLLVIVFALFFVVHRRRQGAPKSDNAAELAQTGPEADKTGSAEQEYVQHCNPEYTQYDQGYAQPQYDQGYIQPQHDQGYVPFEQAQAYQHPSPFIPPPPPINQNVDVSFKVYQPESVSPATDIDTYKVPHSDVTDASMHSPTVVHTSPYISPASYRDSFQPGSPETVRAKISSGTQGPQFVPNAPLAASEARSPQVVPGSIAGH
;
A
#
# COMPACT_ATOMS: atom_id res chain seq x y z
N MET A 1 22.35 15.27 31.02
CA MET A 1 21.69 14.00 31.43
C MET A 1 21.28 13.31 30.15
N SER A 2 21.60 12.02 29.99
CA SER A 2 21.16 11.25 28.82
C SER A 2 19.65 11.01 28.95
N SER A 3 18.84 11.66 28.12
CA SER A 3 17.41 11.32 28.01
C SER A 3 17.28 10.03 27.20
N GLY A 4 16.60 9.03 27.76
CA GLY A 4 16.23 7.82 27.02
C GLY A 4 15.33 8.16 25.82
N ILE A 5 15.27 7.26 24.84
CA ILE A 5 14.45 7.44 23.64
C ILE A 5 13.00 7.83 24.01
N PRO A 6 12.43 8.90 23.43
CA PRO A 6 11.09 9.35 23.76
C PRO A 6 10.04 8.29 23.40
N VAL A 7 8.97 8.27 24.19
CA VAL A 7 7.83 7.38 23.96
C VAL A 7 6.71 8.17 23.28
N TYR A 8 6.50 7.86 22.00
CA TYR A 8 5.41 8.37 21.19
C TYR A 8 4.35 7.29 20.93
N ASN A 9 3.08 7.65 21.12
CA ASN A 9 1.94 6.79 20.77
C ASN A 9 1.77 6.66 19.26
N GLN A 10 2.05 7.73 18.53
CA GLN A 10 2.04 7.79 17.07
C GLN A 10 3.29 8.53 16.60
N ALA A 11 4.29 7.77 16.18
CA ALA A 11 5.55 8.29 15.64
C ALA A 11 5.58 8.16 14.12
N CYS A 12 6.46 8.92 13.48
CA CYS A 12 6.94 8.59 12.14
C CYS A 12 8.46 8.65 12.07
N LEU A 13 9.01 7.94 11.09
CA LEU A 13 10.44 7.78 10.87
C LEU A 13 10.82 8.35 9.50
N ALA A 14 11.88 9.15 9.47
CA ALA A 14 12.52 9.61 8.23
C ALA A 14 14.00 9.21 8.26
N THR A 15 14.46 8.45 7.28
CA THR A 15 15.84 7.93 7.25
C THR A 15 16.80 8.94 6.65
N ASP A 16 17.99 9.07 7.21
CA ASP A 16 19.01 9.98 6.71
C ASP A 16 19.91 9.26 5.69
N SER A 17 19.51 9.31 4.42
CA SER A 17 20.26 8.69 3.32
C SER A 17 21.65 9.30 3.07
N SER A 18 21.98 10.44 3.69
CA SER A 18 23.30 11.08 3.52
C SER A 18 24.37 10.49 4.43
N SER A 19 23.96 9.77 5.48
CA SER A 19 24.87 9.17 6.45
C SER A 19 25.38 7.81 5.99
N THR A 20 26.66 7.55 6.26
CA THR A 20 27.27 6.23 6.05
C THR A 20 26.89 5.23 7.14
N VAL A 21 26.38 5.72 8.27
CA VAL A 21 25.87 4.89 9.38
C VAL A 21 24.35 4.93 9.33
N PRO A 22 23.64 3.84 9.64
CA PRO A 22 22.19 3.85 9.76
C PRO A 22 21.73 4.95 10.74
N SER A 23 21.28 6.09 10.22
CA SER A 23 20.79 7.22 11.03
C SER A 23 19.46 7.70 10.50
N PHE A 24 18.67 8.29 11.39
CA PHE A 24 17.28 8.62 11.10
C PHE A 24 16.73 9.65 12.09
N TYR A 25 15.59 10.20 11.72
CA TYR A 25 14.80 11.12 12.51
C TYR A 25 13.58 10.38 13.07
N LEU A 26 13.39 10.46 14.38
CA LEU A 26 12.17 10.06 15.07
C LEU A 26 11.35 11.31 15.36
N VAL A 27 10.15 11.35 14.80
CA VAL A 27 9.22 12.47 14.97
C VAL A 27 7.98 12.00 15.69
N GLY A 28 7.52 12.78 16.66
CA GLY A 28 6.30 12.48 17.39
C GLY A 28 5.87 13.62 18.31
N SER A 29 4.83 13.35 19.10
CA SER A 29 4.24 14.30 20.04
C SER A 29 4.08 13.63 21.40
N THR A 30 4.71 14.18 22.43
CA THR A 30 4.58 13.70 23.82
C THR A 30 3.37 14.32 24.53
N SER A 31 2.99 15.54 24.15
CA SER A 31 1.84 16.28 24.68
C SER A 31 1.03 16.94 23.55
N PRO A 32 -0.26 17.26 23.79
CA PRO A 32 -1.02 18.10 22.88
C PRO A 32 -0.29 19.40 22.58
N GLY A 33 -0.33 19.79 21.32
CA GLY A 33 0.30 20.99 20.81
C GLY A 33 1.79 20.92 20.55
N SER A 34 2.49 19.84 20.92
CA SER A 34 3.94 19.77 20.72
C SER A 34 4.33 18.74 19.67
N LEU A 35 5.27 19.10 18.80
CA LEU A 35 5.93 18.23 17.84
C LEU A 35 7.42 18.24 18.15
N GLU A 36 8.02 17.06 18.32
CA GLU A 36 9.43 16.88 18.60
C GLU A 36 10.09 16.11 17.46
N ILE A 37 11.26 16.59 17.03
CA ILE A 37 12.07 15.94 15.99
C ILE A 37 13.42 15.60 16.61
N ASN A 38 13.74 14.31 16.64
CA ASN A 38 14.92 13.78 17.29
C ASN A 38 15.77 13.04 16.27
N TYR A 39 17.07 13.27 16.30
CA TYR A 39 18.05 12.55 15.48
C TYR A 39 18.67 11.41 16.27
N ILE A 40 18.75 10.25 15.61
CA ILE A 40 19.34 9.02 16.12
C ILE A 40 20.40 8.60 15.11
N ASN A 41 21.65 8.50 15.56
CA ASN A 41 22.80 8.19 14.71
C ASN A 41 23.10 6.68 14.61
N ASN A 42 22.35 5.83 15.33
CA ASN A 42 22.44 4.37 15.28
C ASN A 42 21.14 3.75 15.88
N PRO A 43 20.50 2.77 15.23
CA PRO A 43 19.39 2.00 15.79
C PRO A 43 19.65 1.40 17.19
N ASP A 44 20.90 1.06 17.51
CA ASP A 44 21.27 0.52 18.83
C ASP A 44 21.44 1.63 19.90
N SER A 45 21.27 2.90 19.53
CA SER A 45 21.41 4.01 20.46
C SER A 45 20.29 4.01 21.50
N THR A 46 20.67 4.18 22.76
CA THR A 46 19.75 4.43 23.88
C THR A 46 19.47 5.91 24.08
N THR A 47 20.12 6.77 23.30
CA THR A 47 20.09 8.22 23.42
C THR A 47 19.72 8.87 22.09
N TYR A 48 19.27 10.11 22.15
CA TYR A 48 18.91 10.88 20.97
C TYR A 48 19.41 12.33 21.11
N THR A 49 19.49 13.01 19.98
CA THR A 49 19.71 14.46 19.94
C THR A 49 18.43 15.13 19.48
N ARG A 50 17.82 15.98 20.30
CA ARG A 50 16.69 16.80 19.84
C ARG A 50 17.21 17.80 18.81
N VAL A 51 16.70 17.72 17.59
CA VAL A 51 17.05 18.62 16.48
C VAL A 51 16.19 19.87 16.59
N SER A 52 14.89 19.68 16.70
CA SER A 52 13.94 20.78 16.78
C SER A 52 12.65 20.38 17.45
N SER A 53 11.86 21.39 17.77
CA SER A 53 10.49 21.23 18.23
C SER A 53 9.63 22.34 17.66
N GLN A 54 8.33 22.10 17.62
CA GLN A 54 7.34 23.10 17.28
C GLN A 54 6.17 22.99 18.26
N ASP A 55 5.66 24.15 18.67
CA ASP A 55 4.47 24.23 19.50
C ASP A 55 3.33 24.91 18.74
N ASP A 56 2.28 24.15 18.45
CA ASP A 56 1.01 24.58 17.89
C ASP A 56 -0.12 23.72 18.46
N GLN A 57 -0.85 24.28 19.43
CA GLN A 57 -1.94 23.62 20.15
C GLN A 57 -3.08 23.15 19.25
N SER A 58 -3.26 23.76 18.08
CA SER A 58 -4.32 23.41 17.14
C SER A 58 -3.90 22.29 16.19
N ALA A 59 -2.60 22.16 15.91
CA ALA A 59 -2.09 21.23 14.91
C ALA A 59 -1.73 19.86 15.49
N TRP A 60 -0.95 19.79 16.58
CA TRP A 60 -0.27 18.54 16.95
C TRP A 60 -0.95 17.79 18.08
N THR A 61 -1.11 16.48 17.93
CA THR A 61 -1.65 15.63 19.00
C THR A 61 -0.84 14.35 19.18
N PRO A 62 -0.67 13.83 20.41
CA PRO A 62 0.07 12.59 20.68
C PRO A 62 -0.51 11.35 19.99
N ASN A 63 -1.82 11.34 19.77
CA ASN A 63 -2.57 10.16 19.34
C ASN A 63 -2.99 10.19 17.87
N ALA A 64 -2.74 11.29 17.15
CA ALA A 64 -2.95 11.33 15.70
C ALA A 64 -1.81 10.65 14.96
N ALA A 65 -2.16 9.84 13.96
CA ALA A 65 -1.21 9.15 13.11
C ALA A 65 -0.35 10.15 12.35
N LYS A 66 0.93 9.81 12.14
CA LYS A 66 1.90 10.68 11.48
C LYS A 66 2.64 9.92 10.39
N LEU A 67 3.08 10.65 9.38
CA LEU A 67 3.90 10.13 8.29
C LEU A 67 5.03 11.11 8.01
N CYS A 68 6.23 10.57 7.81
CA CYS A 68 7.43 11.35 7.64
C CYS A 68 8.10 10.95 6.34
N TYR A 69 8.50 11.94 5.55
CA TYR A 69 9.32 11.73 4.36
C TYR A 69 10.51 12.66 4.41
N ILE A 70 11.72 12.12 4.28
CA ILE A 70 12.87 12.94 3.96
C ILE A 70 12.89 13.21 2.46
N TYR A 71 13.38 14.38 2.05
CA TYR A 71 13.75 14.60 0.66
C TYR A 71 14.89 13.63 0.29
N PRO A 72 14.64 12.56 -0.49
CA PRO A 72 15.61 11.49 -0.66
C PRO A 72 16.74 11.95 -1.56
N PHE A 73 17.98 11.53 -1.26
CA PHE A 73 19.16 11.85 -2.07
C PHE A 73 19.42 13.34 -2.21
N SER A 74 19.01 14.13 -1.22
CA SER A 74 19.40 15.52 -1.20
C SER A 74 20.91 15.62 -1.04
N THR A 75 21.58 16.15 -2.05
CA THR A 75 22.92 16.73 -1.86
C THR A 75 22.84 18.08 -1.16
N SER A 76 21.64 18.57 -0.80
CA SER A 76 21.52 19.80 -0.01
C SER A 76 22.13 19.57 1.36
N VAL A 77 22.84 20.60 1.83
CA VAL A 77 23.49 20.65 3.15
C VAL A 77 22.47 20.54 4.29
N ASN A 78 21.16 20.66 4.00
CA ASN A 78 20.07 20.46 4.94
C ASN A 78 18.85 19.81 4.25
N PRO A 79 18.71 18.48 4.26
CA PRO A 79 17.51 17.85 3.70
C PRO A 79 16.27 18.24 4.51
N GLY A 80 15.18 18.58 3.83
CA GLY A 80 13.89 18.79 4.47
C GLY A 80 13.21 17.47 4.80
N ILE A 81 12.57 17.41 5.97
CA ILE A 81 11.69 16.34 6.42
C ILE A 81 10.27 16.89 6.38
N ASN A 82 9.45 16.36 5.48
CA ASN A 82 8.01 16.63 5.49
C ASN A 82 7.35 15.74 6.53
N ILE A 83 6.63 16.37 7.45
CA ILE A 83 5.91 15.74 8.54
C ILE A 83 4.44 16.00 8.29
N ILE A 84 3.65 14.93 8.19
CA ILE A 84 2.21 14.98 7.93
C ILE A 84 1.51 14.34 9.12
N GLN A 85 0.58 15.06 9.75
CA GLN A 85 -0.31 14.49 10.76
C GLN A 85 -1.72 14.36 10.18
N PHE A 86 -2.29 13.17 10.36
CA PHE A 86 -3.62 12.79 9.90
C PHE A 86 -4.62 12.96 11.05
N GLY A 87 -5.65 13.77 10.85
CA GLY A 87 -6.70 14.06 11.83
C GLY A 87 -8.09 13.86 11.24
N SER A 88 -9.09 13.75 12.13
CA SER A 88 -10.49 13.72 11.71
C SER A 88 -10.91 15.12 11.30
N GLY A 89 -11.00 15.38 9.99
CA GLY A 89 -11.38 16.69 9.46
C GLY A 89 -10.23 17.71 9.40
N SER A 90 -8.99 17.30 9.68
CA SER A 90 -7.82 18.16 9.48
C SER A 90 -6.54 17.39 9.16
N THR A 91 -5.79 17.82 8.15
CA THR A 91 -4.40 17.38 7.91
C THR A 91 -3.42 18.53 8.05
N TYR A 92 -2.42 18.35 8.90
CA TYR A 92 -1.37 19.34 9.13
C TYR A 92 -0.05 18.87 8.55
N ILE A 93 0.68 19.79 7.93
CA ILE A 93 2.01 19.55 7.38
C ILE A 93 3.00 20.55 7.97
N ALA A 94 4.19 20.08 8.32
CA ALA A 94 5.34 20.91 8.62
C ALA A 94 6.58 20.40 7.87
N LEU A 95 7.43 21.34 7.47
CA LEU A 95 8.75 21.07 6.92
C LEU A 95 9.78 21.33 8.01
N ALA A 96 10.45 20.28 8.46
CA ALA A 96 11.59 20.38 9.36
C ALA A 96 12.88 20.30 8.55
N GLN A 97 13.77 21.28 8.71
CA GLN A 97 15.11 21.27 8.17
C GLN A 97 16.09 20.80 9.25
N THR A 98 17.16 20.12 8.83
CA THR A 98 18.20 19.58 9.74
C THR A 98 19.02 20.65 10.46
N ASN A 99 18.88 21.92 10.08
CA ASN A 99 19.47 23.09 10.75
C ASN A 99 18.60 23.62 11.91
N ASN A 100 17.73 22.77 12.47
CA ASN A 100 16.83 23.08 13.59
C ASN A 100 15.69 24.05 13.25
N ILE A 101 15.38 24.29 11.98
CA ILE A 101 14.24 25.12 11.56
C ILE A 101 13.04 24.21 11.30
N VAL A 102 11.88 24.53 11.87
CA VAL A 102 10.60 23.86 11.56
C VAL A 102 9.62 24.91 11.11
N SER A 103 9.07 24.76 9.91
CA SER A 103 8.04 25.66 9.40
C SER A 103 6.79 25.57 10.27
N GLY A 104 6.02 26.66 10.37
CA GLY A 104 4.67 26.64 10.95
C GLY A 104 3.83 25.47 10.42
N ALA A 105 3.00 24.87 11.28
CA ALA A 105 2.04 23.88 10.86
C ALA A 105 1.09 24.51 9.85
N THR A 106 1.03 23.95 8.65
CA THR A 106 0.17 24.44 7.58
C THR A 106 -0.95 23.42 7.36
N TYR A 107 -2.18 23.91 7.38
CA TYR A 107 -3.35 23.09 7.09
C TYR A 107 -3.56 22.95 5.58
N PHE A 108 -3.84 21.73 5.11
CA PHE A 108 -4.35 21.51 3.76
C PHE A 108 -5.83 21.94 3.71
N GLN A 109 -6.09 23.17 3.25
CA GLN A 109 -7.46 23.71 3.24
C GLN A 109 -8.41 22.83 2.42
N ASN A 110 -9.49 22.38 3.07
CA ASN A 110 -10.58 21.60 2.49
C ASN A 110 -10.21 20.22 1.97
N ILE A 111 -9.04 19.69 2.31
CA ILE A 111 -8.64 18.33 1.96
C ILE A 111 -7.99 17.68 3.18
N ASP A 112 -8.58 16.61 3.70
CA ASP A 112 -7.94 15.79 4.73
C ASP A 112 -7.55 14.44 4.16
N PHE A 113 -6.40 13.93 4.57
CA PHE A 113 -5.98 12.60 4.18
C PHE A 113 -6.57 11.57 5.15
N MET A 114 -7.16 10.50 4.60
CA MET A 114 -7.91 9.54 5.42
C MET A 114 -7.00 8.72 6.35
N SER A 115 -5.83 8.31 5.86
CA SER A 115 -4.93 7.42 6.61
C SER A 115 -3.52 7.43 6.04
N PRO A 116 -2.47 7.32 6.86
CA PRO A 116 -1.11 7.09 6.36
C PRO A 116 -0.97 5.76 5.61
N LYS A 117 -1.86 4.78 5.86
CA LYS A 117 -1.89 3.51 5.11
C LYS A 117 -2.35 3.67 3.66
N LEU A 118 -3.07 4.75 3.37
CA LEU A 118 -3.58 5.06 2.04
C LEU A 118 -2.82 6.24 1.42
N PHE A 119 -1.54 6.40 1.81
CA PHE A 119 -0.66 7.45 1.35
C PHE A 119 0.63 6.82 0.81
N SER A 120 0.64 6.49 -0.48
CA SER A 120 1.77 5.81 -1.11
C SER A 120 2.65 6.76 -1.90
N TRP A 121 3.96 6.58 -1.76
CA TRP A 121 4.93 7.32 -2.53
C TRP A 121 5.23 6.61 -3.85
N SER A 122 4.65 7.14 -4.93
CA SER A 122 4.56 6.47 -6.22
C SER A 122 5.57 6.98 -7.24
N GLY A 123 6.28 8.06 -6.95
CA GLY A 123 7.31 8.54 -7.87
C GLY A 123 8.13 9.68 -7.32
N LYS A 124 9.26 9.94 -7.97
CA LYS A 124 10.13 11.07 -7.67
C LYS A 124 10.55 11.76 -8.95
N PHE A 125 10.43 13.09 -8.97
CA PHE A 125 10.97 13.93 -10.04
C PHE A 125 11.72 15.14 -9.48
N GLN A 126 13.04 15.21 -9.68
CA GLN A 126 13.86 16.34 -9.23
C GLN A 126 13.62 16.74 -7.75
N GLY A 127 12.96 17.88 -7.53
CA GLY A 127 12.59 18.46 -6.23
C GLY A 127 11.25 18.00 -5.66
N PHE A 128 10.51 17.20 -6.41
CA PHE A 128 9.13 16.82 -6.09
C PHE A 128 9.01 15.33 -5.85
N ASN A 129 8.21 14.97 -4.85
CA ASN A 129 7.75 13.60 -4.65
C ASN A 129 6.28 13.53 -5.04
N MET A 130 5.92 12.43 -5.67
CA MET A 130 4.62 12.14 -6.25
C MET A 130 3.98 11.03 -5.43
N PHE A 131 2.75 11.25 -5.01
CA PHE A 131 2.05 10.34 -4.14
C PHE A 131 0.68 10.00 -4.72
N THR A 132 0.26 8.76 -4.56
CA THR A 132 -1.14 8.38 -4.72
C THR A 132 -1.75 8.29 -3.33
N ILE A 133 -2.80 9.07 -3.10
CA ILE A 133 -3.36 9.26 -1.77
C ILE A 133 -4.87 9.11 -1.78
N VAL A 134 -5.46 8.82 -0.62
CA VAL A 134 -6.90 8.95 -0.38
C VAL A 134 -7.17 10.18 0.47
N THR A 135 -8.01 11.05 -0.05
CA THR A 135 -8.56 12.22 0.63
C THR A 135 -9.93 11.89 1.23
N ASN A 136 -10.42 12.69 2.18
CA ASN A 136 -11.75 12.56 2.76
C ASN A 136 -12.85 13.24 1.91
N ASP A 137 -12.50 13.79 0.74
CA ASP A 137 -13.48 14.38 -0.16
C ASP A 137 -14.55 13.37 -0.51
N THR A 138 -15.80 13.82 -0.40
CA THR A 138 -16.95 12.99 -0.72
C THR A 138 -16.99 12.81 -2.23
N ASP A 139 -16.92 11.57 -2.67
CA ASP A 139 -17.09 11.23 -4.08
C ASP A 139 -18.47 11.71 -4.55
N THR A 140 -18.47 12.70 -5.44
CA THR A 140 -19.70 13.32 -5.94
C THR A 140 -20.61 12.35 -6.70
N VAL A 141 -20.07 11.24 -7.21
CA VAL A 141 -20.83 10.24 -7.96
C VAL A 141 -21.54 9.27 -7.02
N THR A 142 -20.83 8.80 -5.98
CA THR A 142 -21.36 7.77 -5.06
C THR A 142 -21.93 8.33 -3.77
N GLY A 143 -21.63 9.59 -3.44
CA GLY A 143 -21.96 10.24 -2.17
C GLY A 143 -21.21 9.66 -0.97
N ARG A 144 -20.20 8.81 -1.20
CA ARG A 144 -19.43 8.16 -0.14
C ARG A 144 -18.16 8.94 0.20
N PRO A 145 -17.68 8.87 1.44
CA PRO A 145 -16.42 9.51 1.82
C PRO A 145 -15.25 8.81 1.16
N GLY A 146 -14.29 9.58 0.67
CA GLY A 146 -13.05 9.06 0.12
C GLY A 146 -12.94 9.30 -1.38
N SER A 147 -11.86 9.96 -1.80
CA SER A 147 -11.50 10.08 -3.22
C SER A 147 -10.00 9.88 -3.40
N TRP A 148 -9.62 9.05 -4.38
CA TRP A 148 -8.23 8.90 -4.80
C TRP A 148 -7.75 10.17 -5.48
N ALA A 149 -6.53 10.58 -5.16
CA ALA A 149 -5.90 11.78 -5.72
C ALA A 149 -4.39 11.57 -5.95
N GLY A 150 -3.87 12.27 -6.94
CA GLY A 150 -2.45 12.47 -7.18
C GLY A 150 -1.99 13.69 -6.40
N LEU A 151 -0.93 13.53 -5.60
CA LEU A 151 -0.34 14.62 -4.82
C LEU A 151 1.12 14.80 -5.24
N ARG A 152 1.47 16.00 -5.65
CA ARG A 152 2.86 16.45 -5.82
C ARG A 152 3.25 17.30 -4.63
N LEU A 153 4.12 16.80 -3.75
CA LEU A 153 4.68 17.59 -2.66
C LEU A 153 5.99 18.24 -3.07
N ASN A 154 6.11 19.55 -2.82
CA ASN A 154 7.36 20.27 -2.95
C ASN A 154 8.12 20.29 -1.62
N PHE A 155 9.40 19.92 -1.66
CA PHE A 155 10.31 19.97 -0.50
C PHE A 155 11.15 21.25 -0.47
N ARG A 156 10.96 22.15 -1.44
CA ARG A 156 11.66 23.43 -1.57
C ARG A 156 10.66 24.60 -1.59
N GLU A 157 11.12 25.79 -1.22
CA GLU A 157 10.28 27.00 -1.16
C GLU A 157 9.85 27.53 -2.56
N ASN A 158 10.39 26.99 -3.66
CA ASN A 158 10.22 27.59 -5.00
C ASN A 158 9.06 27.01 -5.83
N GLY A 159 7.98 26.53 -5.22
CA GLY A 159 6.79 26.06 -5.96
C GLY A 159 5.68 25.49 -5.07
N PRO A 160 4.42 25.46 -5.53
CA PRO A 160 3.32 24.92 -4.74
C PRO A 160 3.31 23.39 -4.77
N SER A 161 2.92 22.79 -3.64
CA SER A 161 2.35 21.44 -3.65
C SER A 161 1.05 21.47 -4.46
N LEU A 162 0.80 20.42 -5.24
CA LEU A 162 -0.40 20.30 -6.07
C LEU A 162 -1.13 19.00 -5.73
N LEU A 163 -2.45 19.11 -5.60
CA LEU A 163 -3.35 17.99 -5.48
C LEU A 163 -4.26 17.96 -6.69
N ASP A 164 -4.54 16.75 -7.17
CA ASP A 164 -5.29 16.52 -8.39
C ASP A 164 -6.13 15.23 -8.25
N TYR A 165 -7.39 15.30 -8.68
CA TYR A 165 -8.36 14.20 -8.64
C TYR A 165 -8.54 13.47 -10.00
N ASP A 166 -7.91 13.93 -11.07
CA ASP A 166 -7.99 13.35 -12.42
C ASP A 166 -7.07 12.14 -12.57
N ILE A 167 -7.36 11.13 -11.76
CA ILE A 167 -6.78 9.80 -11.91
C ILE A 167 -7.65 9.00 -12.87
N ILE A 168 -7.16 8.85 -14.11
CA ILE A 168 -7.83 8.12 -15.20
C ILE A 168 -8.24 6.70 -14.77
N TYR A 169 -7.30 5.94 -14.20
CA TYR A 169 -7.53 4.59 -13.71
C TYR A 169 -7.66 4.60 -12.20
N GLN A 170 -8.90 4.64 -11.70
CA GLN A 170 -9.14 4.64 -10.27
C GLN A 170 -8.75 3.29 -9.63
N PRO A 171 -8.03 3.31 -8.50
CA PRO A 171 -7.83 2.12 -7.70
C PRO A 171 -9.13 1.59 -7.09
N ILE A 172 -9.00 0.48 -6.34
CA ILE A 172 -10.07 -0.07 -5.51
C ILE A 172 -10.73 1.04 -4.69
N ALA A 173 -12.05 1.01 -4.57
CA ALA A 173 -12.81 2.05 -3.88
C ALA A 173 -12.21 2.37 -2.49
N PRO A 174 -12.04 3.65 -2.12
CA PRO A 174 -11.35 4.05 -0.90
C PRO A 174 -11.82 3.37 0.39
N TRP A 175 -13.12 3.11 0.54
CA TRP A 175 -13.69 2.45 1.72
C TRP A 175 -13.43 0.94 1.78
N ASP A 176 -13.06 0.32 0.67
CA ASP A 176 -12.66 -1.10 0.60
C ASP A 176 -11.13 -1.28 0.65
N ALA A 177 -10.37 -0.19 0.46
CA ALA A 177 -8.91 -0.20 0.46
C ALA A 177 -8.36 -0.44 1.87
N LEU A 178 -7.48 -1.44 1.99
CA LEU A 178 -6.78 -1.81 3.21
C LEU A 178 -5.50 -0.99 3.38
N LEU A 179 -4.68 -0.96 2.33
CA LEU A 179 -3.42 -0.22 2.29
C LEU A 179 -2.99 0.07 0.86
N SER A 180 -2.17 1.11 0.72
CA SER A 180 -1.48 1.50 -0.50
C SER A 180 0.02 1.55 -0.21
N VAL A 181 0.82 0.91 -1.05
CA VAL A 181 2.28 0.95 -0.96
C VAL A 181 2.83 1.34 -2.33
N GLY A 182 3.82 2.23 -2.33
CA GLY A 182 4.44 2.70 -3.56
C GLY A 182 5.85 2.14 -3.76
N THR A 183 6.32 2.23 -4.99
CA THR A 183 7.73 2.10 -5.37
C THR A 183 8.13 3.31 -6.21
N TYR A 184 9.41 3.66 -6.21
CA TYR A 184 9.96 4.76 -6.99
C TYR A 184 11.23 4.32 -7.71
N GLY A 185 11.31 4.62 -9.00
CA GLY A 185 12.49 4.34 -9.81
C GLY A 185 13.53 5.45 -9.78
N GLU A 186 14.74 5.11 -10.21
CA GLU A 186 15.71 6.12 -10.65
C GLU A 186 15.29 6.68 -12.02
N TYR A 187 15.43 8.00 -12.13
CA TYR A 187 14.91 8.85 -13.20
C TYR A 187 15.49 8.55 -14.60
N ALA A 188 14.64 8.68 -15.63
CA ALA A 188 15.07 8.84 -17.02
C ALA A 188 14.11 9.79 -17.78
N GLY A 189 14.43 11.08 -17.87
CA GLY A 189 13.70 12.02 -18.77
C GLY A 189 12.69 12.96 -18.11
N SER A 190 11.52 13.23 -18.68
CA SER A 190 10.59 14.25 -18.15
C SER A 190 9.56 13.71 -17.14
N THR A 191 9.63 12.43 -16.80
CA THR A 191 8.62 11.74 -16.00
C THR A 191 9.23 11.04 -14.78
N ALA A 192 8.43 10.89 -13.72
CA ALA A 192 8.79 10.12 -12.52
C ALA A 192 8.17 8.73 -12.57
N PRO A 193 8.92 7.70 -13.00
CA PRO A 193 8.40 6.35 -13.01
C PRO A 193 8.36 5.76 -11.60
N GLY A 194 7.34 4.97 -11.36
CA GLY A 194 7.21 4.14 -10.16
C GLY A 194 5.97 3.30 -10.26
N PHE A 195 5.50 2.81 -9.12
CA PHE A 195 4.27 2.05 -9.05
C PHE A 195 3.48 2.39 -7.80
N THR A 196 2.16 2.30 -7.92
CA THR A 196 1.22 2.29 -6.81
C THR A 196 0.63 0.90 -6.73
N ILE A 197 0.72 0.25 -5.57
CA ILE A 197 0.04 -1.02 -5.31
C ILE A 197 -1.01 -0.80 -4.23
N VAL A 198 -2.27 -1.09 -4.54
CA VAL A 198 -3.40 -0.97 -3.60
C VAL A 198 -3.92 -2.37 -3.29
N PHE A 199 -4.08 -2.66 -2.01
CA PHE A 199 -4.69 -3.89 -1.51
C PHE A 199 -6.03 -3.58 -0.85
N ASP A 200 -7.00 -4.48 -0.98
CA ASP A 200 -8.30 -4.36 -0.33
C ASP A 200 -8.46 -5.30 0.88
N SER A 201 -9.53 -5.05 1.64
CA SER A 201 -9.92 -5.85 2.79
C SER A 201 -10.31 -7.30 2.43
N SER A 202 -10.53 -7.59 1.15
CA SER A 202 -10.86 -8.93 0.64
C SER A 202 -9.64 -9.70 0.16
N ASN A 203 -8.42 -9.26 0.49
CA ASN A 203 -7.15 -9.84 0.05
C ASN A 203 -7.02 -9.90 -1.47
N ARG A 204 -7.38 -8.83 -2.16
CA ARG A 204 -7.02 -8.61 -3.57
C ARG A 204 -6.08 -7.43 -3.65
N GLY A 205 -5.32 -7.33 -4.74
CA GLY A 205 -4.46 -6.19 -4.98
C GLY A 205 -4.45 -5.79 -6.45
N GLN A 206 -4.15 -4.50 -6.68
CA GLN A 206 -3.98 -3.91 -8.00
C GLN A 206 -2.66 -3.14 -8.05
N ILE A 207 -1.90 -3.31 -9.11
CA ILE A 207 -0.66 -2.59 -9.42
C ILE A 207 -0.97 -1.60 -10.54
N PHE A 208 -0.52 -0.37 -10.35
CA PHE A 208 -0.57 0.69 -11.35
C PHE A 208 0.86 1.15 -11.60
N SER A 209 1.29 1.16 -12.86
CA SER A 209 2.45 1.99 -13.22
C SER A 209 2.06 3.45 -12.98
N THR A 210 2.97 4.25 -12.44
CA THR A 210 2.71 5.66 -12.17
C THR A 210 3.66 6.56 -12.92
N GLU A 211 3.10 7.64 -13.46
CA GLU A 211 3.85 8.67 -14.15
C GLU A 211 3.55 10.02 -13.50
N GLY A 212 4.54 10.58 -12.81
CA GLY A 212 4.43 11.94 -12.27
C GLY A 212 4.86 13.01 -13.27
N SER A 213 4.15 14.14 -13.30
CA SER A 213 4.43 15.25 -14.23
C SER A 213 4.92 16.53 -13.54
N LEU A 214 5.96 17.14 -14.10
CA LEU A 214 6.37 18.51 -13.74
C LEU A 214 5.45 19.58 -14.31
N LEU A 215 4.87 19.31 -15.47
CA LEU A 215 3.98 20.24 -16.14
C LEU A 215 2.60 20.26 -15.49
N ALA A 216 2.40 19.46 -14.44
CA ALA A 216 1.19 19.53 -13.63
C ALA A 216 0.96 20.96 -13.15
N ASP A 217 -0.23 21.44 -13.43
CA ASP A 217 -0.68 22.80 -13.17
C ASP A 217 -1.94 22.78 -12.28
N ARG A 218 -2.34 23.95 -11.79
CA ARG A 218 -3.54 24.08 -10.94
C ARG A 218 -4.84 23.92 -11.71
N ASN A 219 -4.80 24.02 -13.04
CA ASN A 219 -5.98 23.88 -13.90
C ASN A 219 -6.22 22.42 -14.28
N ASN A 220 -5.35 21.53 -13.81
CA ASN A 220 -5.40 20.11 -14.07
C ASN A 220 -5.38 19.72 -15.56
N THR A 221 -4.68 20.52 -16.38
CA THR A 221 -4.52 20.16 -17.80
C THR A 221 -3.53 19.00 -17.96
N VAL A 222 -2.62 18.86 -17.00
CA VAL A 222 -1.69 17.75 -16.89
C VAL A 222 -1.78 17.24 -15.45
N PRO A 223 -2.08 15.94 -15.25
CA PRO A 223 -2.29 15.45 -13.90
C PRO A 223 -1.00 15.43 -13.10
N ALA A 224 -1.10 15.59 -11.78
CA ALA A 224 0.06 15.49 -10.89
C ALA A 224 0.66 14.08 -10.92
N VAL A 225 -0.22 13.08 -10.92
CA VAL A 225 0.10 11.66 -11.00
C VAL A 225 -0.89 10.98 -11.94
N ALA A 226 -0.39 10.40 -13.03
CA ALA A 226 -1.17 9.50 -13.87
C ALA A 226 -0.93 8.06 -13.42
N LEU A 227 -2.01 7.29 -13.25
CA LEU A 227 -1.96 5.84 -13.08
C LEU A 227 -2.16 5.17 -14.44
N GLY A 228 -1.46 4.07 -14.71
CA GLY A 228 -1.66 3.24 -15.90
C GLY A 228 -2.73 2.17 -15.72
N THR A 229 -2.91 1.30 -16.71
CA THR A 229 -3.85 0.19 -16.64
C THR A 229 -3.52 -0.75 -15.46
N PRO A 230 -4.51 -1.12 -14.61
CA PRO A 230 -4.25 -1.97 -13.46
C PRO A 230 -3.83 -3.40 -13.85
N VAL A 231 -2.90 -3.95 -13.09
CA VAL A 231 -2.53 -5.37 -13.10
C VAL A 231 -2.88 -6.00 -11.77
N SER A 232 -3.63 -7.10 -11.77
CA SER A 232 -3.98 -7.82 -10.54
C SER A 232 -2.73 -8.38 -9.85
N VAL A 233 -2.66 -8.20 -8.54
CA VAL A 233 -1.64 -8.83 -7.69
C VAL A 233 -1.99 -10.30 -7.51
N ASN A 234 -1.04 -11.20 -7.76
CA ASN A 234 -1.14 -12.57 -7.30
C ASN A 234 -0.74 -12.62 -5.82
N MET A 235 -1.72 -12.85 -4.95
CA MET A 235 -1.51 -12.85 -3.50
C MET A 235 -0.75 -14.09 -2.99
N ASN A 236 -0.55 -15.13 -3.79
CA ASN A 236 0.21 -16.33 -3.41
C ASN A 236 -0.24 -16.97 -2.07
N GLY A 237 -1.56 -16.96 -1.80
CA GLY A 237 -2.13 -17.46 -0.55
C GLY A 237 -1.87 -16.58 0.69
N ILE A 238 -1.28 -15.40 0.53
CA ILE A 238 -1.06 -14.42 1.60
C ILE A 238 -2.36 -13.65 1.83
N SER A 239 -2.75 -13.52 3.10
CA SER A 239 -3.80 -12.61 3.55
C SER A 239 -3.15 -11.51 4.40
N LEU A 240 -3.47 -10.26 4.06
CA LEU A 240 -2.97 -9.10 4.78
C LEU A 240 -3.97 -8.72 5.88
N THR A 241 -3.48 -8.39 7.06
CA THR A 241 -4.33 -7.94 8.17
C THR A 241 -4.55 -6.42 8.12
N GLU A 242 -5.57 -5.94 8.83
CA GLU A 242 -5.78 -4.50 9.08
C GLU A 242 -4.61 -3.83 9.77
N SER A 243 -3.70 -4.59 10.40
CA SER A 243 -2.52 -4.04 11.05
C SER A 243 -1.36 -3.79 10.09
N ALA A 244 -1.45 -4.21 8.83
CA ALA A 244 -0.37 -4.09 7.87
C ALA A 244 0.15 -2.64 7.71
N ILE A 245 1.47 -2.52 7.57
CA ILE A 245 2.22 -1.26 7.50
C ILE A 245 2.96 -1.23 6.15
N PRO A 246 2.62 -0.28 5.25
CA PRO A 246 3.32 -0.14 3.99
C PRO A 246 4.72 0.46 4.21
N VAL A 247 5.71 -0.07 3.50
CA VAL A 247 7.08 0.45 3.46
C VAL A 247 7.50 0.61 2.00
N THR A 248 7.52 1.86 1.53
CA THR A 248 7.97 2.21 0.19
C THR A 248 9.50 2.24 0.11
N MET A 249 10.09 1.50 -0.84
CA MET A 249 11.54 1.38 -0.98
C MET A 249 11.97 1.13 -2.44
N GLY A 250 12.58 2.12 -3.09
CA GLY A 250 13.15 1.96 -4.44
C GLY A 250 12.22 1.20 -5.38
N ASN A 251 12.73 0.14 -6.03
CA ASN A 251 11.96 -0.69 -6.98
C ASN A 251 11.10 -1.80 -6.34
N THR A 252 11.22 -2.05 -5.02
CA THR A 252 10.53 -3.15 -4.33
C THR A 252 9.74 -2.61 -3.15
N ALA A 253 8.43 -2.76 -3.18
CA ALA A 253 7.58 -2.41 -2.04
C ALA A 253 7.64 -3.51 -0.99
N TYR A 254 7.64 -3.11 0.28
CA TYR A 254 7.59 -4.03 1.42
C TYR A 254 6.34 -3.75 2.26
N ILE A 255 5.84 -4.79 2.93
CA ILE A 255 4.72 -4.70 3.85
C ILE A 255 5.11 -5.45 5.12
N LEU A 256 5.03 -4.77 6.26
CA LEU A 256 5.11 -5.43 7.57
C LEU A 256 3.70 -5.78 8.02
N ASP A 257 3.48 -6.99 8.51
CA ASP A 257 2.16 -7.42 8.96
C ASP A 257 2.25 -8.26 10.24
N LYS A 258 1.11 -8.42 10.90
CA LYS A 258 0.96 -9.22 12.12
C LYS A 258 0.69 -10.68 11.77
N ALA A 259 1.65 -11.55 12.07
CA ALA A 259 1.45 -12.99 11.99
C ALA A 259 0.48 -13.49 13.07
N SER A 260 -0.06 -14.70 12.88
CA SER A 260 -0.98 -15.35 13.83
C SER A 260 -0.38 -15.56 15.23
N ASN A 261 0.95 -15.72 15.32
CA ASN A 261 1.70 -15.82 16.57
C ASN A 261 2.00 -14.45 17.23
N GLY A 262 1.54 -13.34 16.63
CA GLY A 262 1.75 -11.98 17.12
C GLY A 262 3.12 -11.38 16.76
N THR A 263 3.97 -12.07 16.00
CA THR A 263 5.23 -11.51 15.49
C THR A 263 5.03 -10.77 14.17
N THR A 264 6.04 -10.00 13.77
CA THR A 264 6.08 -9.31 12.49
C THR A 264 6.53 -10.27 11.38
N VAL A 265 5.75 -10.32 10.31
CA VAL A 265 6.10 -10.94 9.02
C VAL A 265 6.38 -9.84 7.99
N VAL A 266 7.30 -10.11 7.08
CA VAL A 266 7.68 -9.19 5.99
C VAL A 266 7.22 -9.79 4.66
N TYR A 267 6.50 -9.00 3.89
CA TYR A 267 6.16 -9.30 2.50
C TYR A 267 6.86 -8.33 1.56
N SER A 268 7.06 -8.74 0.31
CA SER A 268 7.69 -7.93 -0.74
C SER A 268 6.99 -8.12 -2.07
N ILE A 269 6.92 -7.05 -2.86
CA ILE A 269 6.48 -7.08 -4.25
C ILE A 269 7.37 -6.16 -5.09
N ASN A 270 7.87 -6.65 -6.22
CA ASN A 270 8.61 -5.87 -7.21
C ASN A 270 7.79 -5.81 -8.50
N PRO A 271 6.95 -4.77 -8.66
CA PRO A 271 6.04 -4.65 -9.80
C PRO A 271 6.71 -4.67 -11.16
N GLY A 272 7.97 -4.20 -11.24
CA GLY A 272 8.74 -4.21 -12.48
C GLY A 272 9.22 -5.61 -12.89
N ALA A 273 9.20 -6.57 -11.97
CA ALA A 273 9.65 -7.95 -12.21
C ALA A 273 8.51 -8.98 -12.13
N SER A 274 7.53 -8.79 -11.23
CA SER A 274 6.44 -9.73 -11.00
C SER A 274 5.25 -9.05 -10.32
N SER A 275 4.03 -9.50 -10.63
CA SER A 275 2.82 -9.10 -9.90
C SER A 275 2.53 -9.96 -8.67
N THR A 276 3.46 -10.83 -8.26
CA THR A 276 3.25 -11.74 -7.13
C THR A 276 3.74 -11.11 -5.82
N LEU A 277 2.87 -11.10 -4.81
CA LEU A 277 3.26 -10.80 -3.43
C LEU A 277 4.00 -12.01 -2.85
N ASN A 278 5.21 -11.78 -2.36
CA ASN A 278 6.06 -12.84 -1.81
C ASN A 278 6.31 -12.61 -0.33
N ARG A 279 6.38 -13.70 0.43
CA ARG A 279 6.87 -13.67 1.82
C ARG A 279 8.39 -13.64 1.84
N VAL A 280 8.95 -12.72 2.60
CA VAL A 280 10.39 -12.68 2.86
C VAL A 280 10.68 -13.58 4.05
N TYR A 281 11.41 -14.67 3.80
CA TYR A 281 11.78 -15.61 4.85
C TYR A 281 12.82 -14.99 5.78
N LYS A 282 12.57 -15.08 7.09
CA LYS A 282 13.48 -14.56 8.12
C LYS A 282 14.32 -15.67 8.73
N THR A 283 15.50 -15.29 9.22
CA THR A 283 16.40 -16.13 10.01
C THR A 283 16.60 -15.51 11.40
N GLY A 284 16.78 -16.35 12.42
CA GLY A 284 17.02 -15.92 13.79
C GLY A 284 15.78 -15.44 14.54
N ASP A 285 15.97 -14.46 15.41
CA ASP A 285 14.95 -13.92 16.31
C ASP A 285 13.83 -13.18 15.56
N SER A 286 12.70 -13.00 16.24
CA SER A 286 11.52 -12.35 15.69
C SER A 286 11.23 -11.02 16.36
N LEU A 287 10.78 -10.04 15.59
CA LEU A 287 10.21 -8.81 16.12
C LEU A 287 8.75 -9.04 16.54
N PRO A 288 8.33 -8.78 17.78
CA PRO A 288 6.92 -8.72 18.14
C PRO A 288 6.20 -7.61 17.37
N PHE A 289 4.99 -7.88 16.88
CA PHE A 289 4.19 -6.87 16.22
C PHE A 289 3.54 -5.94 17.26
N ALA A 290 3.61 -4.63 17.03
CA ALA A 290 3.01 -3.62 17.89
C ALA A 290 2.12 -2.68 17.07
N ASN A 291 0.95 -2.32 17.61
CA ASN A 291 -0.03 -1.50 16.89
C ASN A 291 0.43 -0.04 16.65
N ASN A 292 1.39 0.43 17.45
CA ASN A 292 2.03 1.74 17.32
C ASN A 292 3.38 1.67 16.59
N MET A 293 3.63 0.59 15.85
CA MET A 293 4.86 0.45 15.10
C MET A 293 4.88 1.44 13.93
N ALA A 294 5.99 2.16 13.80
CA ALA A 294 6.32 2.94 12.62
C ALA A 294 7.46 2.25 11.87
N ALA A 295 7.45 2.31 10.54
CA ALA A 295 8.49 1.70 9.72
C ALA A 295 8.92 2.63 8.59
N SER A 296 10.19 2.54 8.19
CA SER A 296 10.73 3.30 7.08
C SER A 296 11.88 2.55 6.41
N ALA A 297 12.08 2.80 5.13
CA ALA A 297 13.17 2.21 4.35
C ALA A 297 14.50 2.88 4.71
N LEU A 298 15.51 2.08 5.07
CA LEU A 298 16.85 2.51 5.42
C LEU A 298 17.86 1.78 4.52
N ASN A 299 18.18 2.36 3.37
CA ASN A 299 19.01 1.70 2.35
C ASN A 299 18.44 0.31 1.99
N ASN A 300 19.22 -0.77 2.19
CA ASN A 300 18.77 -2.14 1.99
C ASN A 300 18.23 -2.80 3.28
N GLN A 301 17.63 -2.00 4.16
CA GLN A 301 17.12 -2.43 5.45
C GLN A 301 15.77 -1.77 5.73
N ILE A 302 14.97 -2.36 6.61
CA ILE A 302 13.73 -1.77 7.11
C ILE A 302 13.95 -1.40 8.57
N LEU A 303 13.88 -0.11 8.87
CA LEU A 303 13.91 0.39 10.24
C LEU A 303 12.50 0.39 10.82
N THR A 304 12.38 -0.08 12.05
CA THR A 304 11.13 -0.03 12.83
C THR A 304 11.34 0.70 14.14
N TYR A 305 10.31 1.42 14.58
CA TYR A 305 10.16 1.97 15.92
C TYR A 305 8.88 1.39 16.51
N SER A 306 8.91 0.97 17.76
CA SER A 306 7.72 0.54 18.50
C SER A 306 7.86 0.84 19.99
N VAL A 307 6.74 0.87 20.70
CA VAL A 307 6.75 1.00 22.17
C VAL A 307 6.05 -0.21 22.78
N THR A 308 6.76 -0.91 23.65
CA THR A 308 6.20 -2.02 24.43
C THR A 308 6.45 -1.75 25.91
N LYS A 309 5.37 -1.75 26.71
CA LYS A 309 5.43 -1.49 28.17
C LYS A 309 6.16 -0.18 28.51
N ASN A 310 5.85 0.90 27.79
CA ASN A 310 6.46 2.24 27.93
C ASN A 310 7.98 2.27 27.68
N VAL A 311 8.53 1.28 26.97
CA VAL A 311 9.90 1.30 26.50
C VAL A 311 9.89 1.36 24.98
N ALA A 312 10.60 2.33 24.42
CA ALA A 312 10.79 2.48 22.99
C ALA A 312 11.91 1.56 22.50
N TYR A 313 11.69 0.90 21.36
CA TYR A 313 12.65 0.02 20.72
C TYR A 313 12.82 0.42 19.26
N PHE A 314 14.06 0.36 18.78
CA PHE A 314 14.37 0.33 17.36
C PHE A 314 14.83 -1.07 16.99
N ASN A 315 14.38 -1.54 15.83
CA ASN A 315 14.84 -2.78 15.25
C ASN A 315 15.02 -2.60 13.75
N VAL A 316 15.99 -3.31 13.19
CA VAL A 316 16.33 -3.24 11.77
C VAL A 316 16.22 -4.63 11.17
N PHE A 317 15.46 -4.74 10.08
CA PHE A 317 15.44 -5.92 9.24
C PHE A 317 16.39 -5.74 8.07
N ASP A 318 17.45 -6.54 8.02
CA ASP A 318 18.41 -6.52 6.94
C ASP A 318 17.92 -7.40 5.79
N LEU A 319 17.67 -6.79 4.62
CA LEU A 319 17.05 -7.49 3.48
C LEU A 319 18.01 -8.46 2.78
N SER A 320 19.32 -8.30 2.94
CA SER A 320 20.32 -9.21 2.36
C SER A 320 20.42 -10.52 3.15
N SER A 321 20.41 -10.42 4.48
CA SER A 321 20.49 -11.57 5.38
C SER A 321 19.13 -12.16 5.73
N GLY A 322 18.06 -11.39 5.56
CA GLY A 322 16.72 -11.74 6.03
C GLY A 322 16.69 -11.90 7.55
N SER A 323 17.37 -11.03 8.30
CA SER A 323 17.45 -11.15 9.77
C SER A 323 17.09 -9.85 10.46
N TRP A 324 16.48 -9.97 11.65
CA TRP A 324 16.23 -8.83 12.52
C TRP A 324 17.42 -8.59 13.45
N SER A 325 17.69 -7.31 13.73
CA SER A 325 18.62 -6.85 14.76
C SER A 325 17.95 -5.77 15.62
N GLY A 326 18.35 -5.65 16.88
CA GLY A 326 17.81 -4.67 17.83
C GLY A 326 17.48 -5.28 19.20
N SER A 327 17.18 -4.41 20.16
CA SER A 327 16.91 -4.80 21.56
C SER A 327 15.46 -5.25 21.81
N GLY A 328 14.56 -5.05 20.85
CA GLY A 328 13.14 -5.40 20.96
C GLY A 328 12.79 -6.81 20.48
N LEU A 329 13.78 -7.64 20.15
CA LEU A 329 13.57 -8.97 19.58
C LEU A 329 13.20 -10.00 20.65
N VAL A 330 12.43 -11.00 20.24
CA VAL A 330 12.12 -12.18 21.04
C VAL A 330 12.72 -13.41 20.39
N SER A 331 13.36 -14.24 21.21
CA SER A 331 13.79 -15.57 20.78
C SER A 331 12.56 -16.41 20.47
N GLY A 332 12.43 -16.79 19.20
CA GLY A 332 11.36 -17.64 18.72
C GLY A 332 11.93 -18.69 17.77
N PRO A 333 11.31 -19.87 17.66
CA PRO A 333 11.65 -20.78 16.58
C PRO A 333 11.49 -20.01 15.27
N ALA A 334 12.45 -20.16 14.36
CA ALA A 334 12.33 -19.67 13.00
C ALA A 334 11.23 -20.48 12.29
N GLU A 335 9.96 -20.18 12.59
CA GLU A 335 8.77 -20.79 11.96
C GLU A 335 8.74 -20.51 10.45
N ASP A 336 9.54 -19.55 10.00
CA ASP A 336 9.56 -19.05 8.63
C ASP A 336 10.82 -19.48 7.86
N ALA A 337 11.51 -20.55 8.26
CA ALA A 337 12.48 -21.15 7.35
C ALA A 337 11.73 -21.59 6.08
N PRO A 338 12.26 -21.32 4.87
CA PRO A 338 11.65 -21.83 3.64
C PRO A 338 11.45 -23.34 3.82
N PRO A 339 10.32 -23.90 3.35
CA PRO A 339 10.01 -25.32 3.56
C PRO A 339 11.22 -26.11 3.08
N SER A 340 12.00 -26.65 4.03
CA SER A 340 13.22 -27.34 3.67
C SER A 340 12.78 -28.47 2.76
N SER A 341 13.33 -28.53 1.54
CA SER A 341 13.08 -29.57 0.55
C SER A 341 13.58 -30.95 0.99
N LYS A 342 13.56 -31.22 2.31
CA LYS A 342 13.62 -32.57 2.88
C LYS A 342 12.46 -33.34 2.28
N SER A 343 12.82 -34.39 1.56
CA SER A 343 11.96 -35.33 0.84
C SER A 343 10.58 -35.40 1.46
N SER A 344 9.57 -34.98 0.70
CA SER A 344 8.18 -35.22 1.05
C SER A 344 8.06 -36.67 1.53
N THR A 345 7.73 -36.84 2.82
CA THR A 345 7.10 -38.08 3.24
C THR A 345 5.93 -38.25 2.28
N PRO A 346 5.89 -39.30 1.45
CA PRO A 346 5.00 -39.36 0.30
C PRO A 346 3.56 -39.23 0.80
N VAL A 347 2.97 -38.05 0.66
CA VAL A 347 1.58 -37.76 1.04
C VAL A 347 0.64 -38.70 0.28
N GLY A 348 1.06 -39.21 -0.87
CA GLY A 348 0.40 -40.29 -1.60
C GLY A 348 0.19 -41.58 -0.79
N ALA A 349 1.06 -41.91 0.17
CA ALA A 349 0.87 -43.09 1.03
C ALA A 349 -0.26 -42.87 2.07
N ILE A 350 -0.40 -41.64 2.59
CA ILE A 350 -1.43 -41.30 3.59
C ILE A 350 -2.79 -41.15 2.90
N VAL A 351 -2.84 -40.44 1.77
CA VAL A 351 -4.09 -40.26 1.00
C VAL A 351 -4.54 -41.59 0.35
N GLY A 352 -3.59 -42.41 -0.13
CA GLY A 352 -3.88 -43.75 -0.64
C GLY A 352 -4.42 -44.70 0.43
N GLY A 353 -3.92 -44.60 1.66
CA GLY A 353 -4.42 -45.37 2.81
C GLY A 353 -5.83 -44.97 3.22
N ALA A 354 -6.14 -43.67 3.24
CA ALA A 354 -7.47 -43.17 3.62
C ALA A 354 -8.55 -43.58 2.59
N VAL A 355 -8.30 -43.40 1.30
CA VAL A 355 -9.25 -43.76 0.23
C VAL A 355 -9.40 -45.28 0.12
N GLY A 356 -8.30 -46.03 0.24
CA GLY A 356 -8.32 -47.49 0.26
C GLY A 356 -9.09 -48.06 1.45
N GLY A 357 -8.86 -47.51 2.66
CA GLY A 357 -9.58 -47.92 3.87
C GLY A 357 -11.08 -47.64 3.79
N LEU A 358 -11.47 -46.48 3.25
CA LEU A 358 -12.89 -46.12 3.09
C LEU A 358 -13.61 -47.05 2.10
N LEU A 359 -12.94 -47.44 1.00
CA LEU A 359 -13.48 -48.42 0.06
C LEU A 359 -13.64 -49.82 0.69
N VAL A 360 -12.69 -50.27 1.50
CA VAL A 360 -12.79 -51.57 2.20
C VAL A 360 -13.95 -51.56 3.20
N ILE A 361 -14.15 -50.47 3.93
CA ILE A 361 -15.28 -50.32 4.87
C ILE A 361 -16.61 -50.35 4.11
N VAL A 362 -16.72 -49.64 2.99
CA VAL A 362 -17.94 -49.67 2.15
C VAL A 362 -18.21 -51.07 1.60
N PHE A 363 -17.18 -51.78 1.13
CA PHE A 363 -17.31 -53.17 0.66
C PHE A 363 -17.71 -54.14 1.77
N ALA A 364 -17.16 -53.98 2.98
CA ALA A 364 -17.51 -54.79 4.13
C ALA A 364 -18.98 -54.58 4.53
N LEU A 365 -19.45 -53.32 4.58
CA LEU A 365 -20.85 -52.99 4.85
C LEU A 365 -21.78 -53.53 3.77
N PHE A 366 -21.39 -53.42 2.50
CA PHE A 366 -22.16 -53.98 1.37
C PHE A 366 -22.34 -55.50 1.51
N PHE A 367 -21.28 -56.25 1.84
CA PHE A 367 -21.37 -57.70 2.04
C PHE A 367 -22.23 -58.09 3.24
N VAL A 368 -22.16 -57.35 4.35
CA VAL A 368 -22.99 -57.60 5.55
C VAL A 368 -24.47 -57.35 5.26
N VAL A 369 -24.81 -56.29 4.54
CA VAL A 369 -26.19 -55.98 4.15
C VAL A 369 -26.72 -56.98 3.13
N HIS A 370 -25.91 -57.34 2.13
CA HIS A 370 -26.30 -58.31 1.11
C HIS A 370 -26.55 -59.71 1.69
N ARG A 371 -25.74 -60.13 2.67
CA ARG A 371 -25.92 -61.41 3.36
C ARG A 371 -27.15 -61.44 4.27
N ARG A 372 -27.50 -60.30 4.90
CA ARG A 372 -28.73 -60.19 5.70
C ARG A 372 -30.01 -60.20 4.87
N ARG A 373 -29.98 -59.64 3.66
CA ARG A 373 -31.18 -59.56 2.79
C ARG A 373 -31.59 -60.88 2.15
N GLN A 374 -30.74 -61.90 2.15
CA GLN A 374 -31.07 -63.24 1.61
C GLN A 374 -31.77 -64.16 2.63
N GLY A 375 -31.95 -63.74 3.88
CA GLY A 375 -32.46 -64.60 4.96
C GLY A 375 -33.81 -64.21 5.58
N ALA A 376 -34.49 -63.17 5.09
CA ALA A 376 -35.75 -62.73 5.69
C ALA A 376 -36.95 -63.19 4.86
N PRO A 377 -37.75 -64.17 5.32
CA PRO A 377 -39.06 -64.44 4.72
C PRO A 377 -39.97 -63.20 4.89
N LYS A 378 -40.63 -62.83 3.78
CA LYS A 378 -41.66 -61.78 3.71
C LYS A 378 -42.72 -62.02 4.79
N SER A 379 -42.91 -61.02 5.64
CA SER A 379 -44.11 -60.85 6.46
C SER A 379 -44.87 -59.66 5.91
N ASP A 380 -46.09 -59.92 5.46
CA ASP A 380 -47.10 -58.94 5.07
C ASP A 380 -47.73 -58.26 6.31
N ASN A 381 -48.50 -57.20 6.02
CA ASN A 381 -49.40 -56.39 6.89
C ASN A 381 -48.77 -55.09 7.42
N ALA A 382 -49.48 -53.98 7.54
CA ALA A 382 -50.75 -53.46 7.02
C ALA A 382 -50.81 -52.00 7.51
N ALA A 383 -51.50 -51.13 6.78
CA ALA A 383 -51.71 -49.72 7.11
C ALA A 383 -52.56 -49.55 8.38
N GLU A 384 -52.31 -48.48 9.16
CA GLU A 384 -53.40 -47.82 9.90
C GLU A 384 -53.11 -46.34 10.15
N LEU A 385 -54.20 -45.59 10.15
CA LEU A 385 -54.40 -44.16 10.00
C LEU A 385 -54.67 -43.49 11.37
N ALA A 386 -54.74 -42.16 11.37
CA ALA A 386 -55.43 -41.25 12.30
C ALA A 386 -54.59 -40.65 13.47
N GLN A 387 -54.41 -39.32 13.59
CA GLN A 387 -55.34 -38.20 13.86
C GLN A 387 -55.68 -38.07 15.36
N THR A 388 -55.29 -36.96 16.00
CA THR A 388 -56.09 -36.08 16.91
C THR A 388 -55.21 -35.11 17.72
N GLY A 389 -55.60 -33.82 17.76
CA GLY A 389 -55.18 -32.83 18.78
C GLY A 389 -55.93 -33.05 20.12
N PRO A 390 -56.07 -32.08 21.06
CA PRO A 390 -55.98 -30.61 20.92
C PRO A 390 -55.24 -29.84 22.07
N GLU A 391 -55.21 -28.51 21.92
CA GLU A 391 -55.23 -27.41 22.92
C GLU A 391 -54.66 -27.57 24.35
N ALA A 392 -53.86 -26.57 24.77
CA ALA A 392 -54.14 -25.81 25.99
C ALA A 392 -53.32 -24.50 26.07
N ASP A 393 -54.07 -23.41 26.27
CA ASP A 393 -53.67 -22.08 26.73
C ASP A 393 -52.64 -22.05 27.86
N LYS A 394 -51.83 -20.97 27.90
CA LYS A 394 -51.70 -20.16 29.12
C LYS A 394 -51.16 -18.75 28.88
N THR A 395 -52.02 -17.83 29.28
CA THR A 395 -51.89 -16.43 29.65
C THR A 395 -50.77 -16.11 30.64
N GLY A 396 -50.30 -14.86 30.65
CA GLY A 396 -49.50 -14.31 31.76
C GLY A 396 -48.77 -13.00 31.45
N SER A 397 -49.44 -11.88 31.69
CA SER A 397 -49.03 -10.48 31.58
C SER A 397 -48.20 -9.96 32.78
N ALA A 398 -47.38 -8.92 32.54
CA ALA A 398 -47.08 -7.74 33.40
C ALA A 398 -45.83 -7.02 32.80
N GLU A 399 -45.85 -5.79 32.27
CA GLU A 399 -46.12 -4.45 32.85
C GLU A 399 -44.85 -3.75 33.39
N GLN A 400 -44.82 -2.40 33.26
CA GLN A 400 -43.79 -1.37 33.54
C GLN A 400 -42.98 -0.91 32.31
N GLU A 401 -43.26 0.21 31.65
CA GLU A 401 -43.42 1.63 32.07
C GLU A 401 -42.11 2.27 32.60
N TYR A 402 -41.47 3.14 31.79
CA TYR A 402 -41.17 4.55 32.10
C TYR A 402 -40.45 5.27 30.94
N VAL A 403 -41.14 6.26 30.35
CA VAL A 403 -40.74 7.64 29.96
C VAL A 403 -39.25 7.93 29.68
N GLN A 404 -38.90 8.52 28.52
CA GLN A 404 -38.54 9.95 28.41
C GLN A 404 -38.25 10.39 26.96
N HIS A 405 -38.93 11.48 26.59
CA HIS A 405 -38.97 12.14 25.30
C HIS A 405 -37.93 13.28 25.29
N CYS A 406 -37.07 13.38 24.28
CA CYS A 406 -36.26 14.58 24.01
C CYS A 406 -36.32 14.91 22.51
N ASN A 407 -36.97 16.03 22.22
CA ASN A 407 -37.02 16.67 20.92
C ASN A 407 -36.08 17.89 20.96
N PRO A 408 -35.09 18.06 20.07
CA PRO A 408 -34.37 19.31 19.99
C PRO A 408 -35.06 20.26 19.01
N GLU A 409 -35.58 21.35 19.59
CA GLU A 409 -36.05 22.56 18.95
C GLU A 409 -34.86 23.31 18.33
N TYR A 410 -34.88 23.51 17.01
CA TYR A 410 -33.91 24.33 16.31
C TYR A 410 -34.18 25.81 16.58
N THR A 411 -33.25 26.48 17.25
CA THR A 411 -33.23 27.93 17.39
C THR A 411 -32.42 28.54 16.23
N GLN A 412 -33.12 29.35 15.44
CA GLN A 412 -32.59 30.14 14.33
C GLN A 412 -31.92 31.41 14.89
N TYR A 413 -30.59 31.47 14.85
CA TYR A 413 -29.84 32.70 15.12
C TYR A 413 -29.56 33.43 13.81
N ASP A 414 -30.22 34.58 13.64
CA ASP A 414 -29.90 35.61 12.67
C ASP A 414 -28.78 36.50 13.26
N GLN A 415 -27.57 36.38 12.72
CA GLN A 415 -26.45 37.28 13.02
C GLN A 415 -25.88 37.83 11.71
N GLY A 416 -26.26 39.08 11.42
CA GLY A 416 -25.62 39.90 10.41
C GLY A 416 -24.19 40.26 10.82
N TYR A 417 -23.23 39.82 10.03
CA TYR A 417 -21.84 40.30 10.10
C TYR A 417 -21.58 41.28 8.96
N ALA A 418 -21.33 42.53 9.34
CA ALA A 418 -20.75 43.54 8.49
C ALA A 418 -19.31 43.12 8.12
N GLN A 419 -18.99 43.19 6.82
CA GLN A 419 -17.63 42.98 6.32
C GLN A 419 -16.77 44.23 6.58
N PRO A 420 -15.55 44.10 7.14
CA PRO A 420 -14.53 45.12 7.03
C PRO A 420 -13.84 45.01 5.67
N GLN A 421 -14.00 46.05 4.86
CA GLN A 421 -13.30 46.27 3.61
C GLN A 421 -11.83 46.64 3.92
N TYR A 422 -10.91 45.70 3.74
CA TYR A 422 -9.47 45.98 3.78
C TYR A 422 -8.99 46.45 2.41
N ASP A 423 -8.58 47.71 2.35
CA ASP A 423 -7.90 48.32 1.21
C ASP A 423 -6.42 47.91 1.26
N GLN A 424 -6.04 46.89 0.47
CA GLN A 424 -4.64 46.51 0.28
C GLN A 424 -4.11 47.08 -1.04
N GLY A 425 -3.43 48.23 -0.93
CA GLY A 425 -2.60 48.77 -1.98
C GLY A 425 -1.35 47.92 -2.17
N TYR A 426 -1.30 47.13 -3.24
CA TYR A 426 -0.08 46.48 -3.71
C TYR A 426 0.69 47.41 -4.65
N ILE A 427 1.85 47.87 -4.18
CA ILE A 427 2.87 48.49 -5.03
C ILE A 427 3.63 47.35 -5.72
N GLN A 428 3.53 47.31 -7.05
CA GLN A 428 4.19 46.36 -7.93
C GLN A 428 5.61 46.89 -8.26
N PRO A 429 6.71 46.20 -7.92
CA PRO A 429 8.01 46.52 -8.49
C PRO A 429 8.11 45.90 -9.88
N GLN A 430 8.12 46.74 -10.91
CA GLN A 430 8.57 46.35 -12.26
C GLN A 430 10.06 46.02 -12.19
N HIS A 431 10.40 44.73 -12.26
CA HIS A 431 11.73 44.31 -12.68
C HIS A 431 11.68 43.92 -14.16
N ASP A 432 12.19 44.84 -14.98
CA ASP A 432 12.55 44.63 -16.36
C ASP A 432 13.71 43.62 -16.40
N GLN A 433 13.45 42.39 -16.84
CA GLN A 433 14.51 41.46 -17.24
C GLN A 433 14.33 41.09 -18.70
N GLY A 434 15.34 41.46 -19.47
CA GLY A 434 15.43 41.29 -20.91
C GLY A 434 15.25 39.84 -21.34
N TYR A 435 14.30 39.65 -22.23
CA TYR A 435 14.08 38.43 -22.99
C TYR A 435 15.25 38.25 -23.97
N VAL A 436 16.02 37.16 -23.83
CA VAL A 436 16.96 36.70 -24.85
C VAL A 436 16.28 35.52 -25.57
N PRO A 437 15.98 35.59 -26.87
CA PRO A 437 15.39 34.48 -27.59
C PRO A 437 16.47 33.43 -27.88
N PHE A 438 16.27 32.21 -27.41
CA PHE A 438 17.08 31.07 -27.87
C PHE A 438 16.53 30.56 -29.21
N GLU A 439 17.30 30.81 -30.26
CA GLU A 439 17.13 30.22 -31.58
C GLU A 439 17.41 28.70 -31.55
N GLN A 440 16.41 27.95 -32.02
CA GLN A 440 16.55 26.88 -33.02
C GLN A 440 17.74 25.91 -32.87
N ALA A 441 17.60 24.92 -31.97
CA ALA A 441 18.39 23.70 -32.02
C ALA A 441 17.59 22.56 -32.69
N GLN A 442 18.27 21.93 -33.64
CA GLN A 442 17.84 21.01 -34.67
C GLN A 442 17.09 19.76 -34.18
N ALA A 443 16.16 19.29 -35.02
CA ALA A 443 15.44 18.03 -34.90
C ALA A 443 16.41 16.84 -34.88
N TYR A 444 16.60 16.24 -33.70
CA TYR A 444 17.14 14.89 -33.58
C TYR A 444 16.00 13.89 -33.81
N GLN A 445 16.05 13.19 -34.94
CA GLN A 445 15.27 11.98 -35.15
C GLN A 445 15.77 10.91 -34.17
N HIS A 446 14.90 10.48 -33.24
CA HIS A 446 15.17 9.36 -32.37
C HIS A 446 15.21 8.05 -33.20
N PRO A 447 16.20 7.16 -33.00
CA PRO A 447 16.10 5.80 -33.50
C PRO A 447 14.95 5.07 -32.79
N SER A 448 14.13 4.34 -33.55
CA SER A 448 13.03 3.53 -33.03
C SER A 448 13.49 2.66 -31.85
N PRO A 449 12.67 2.52 -30.78
CA PRO A 449 12.99 1.63 -29.68
C PRO A 449 13.10 0.20 -30.20
N PHE A 450 14.23 -0.44 -29.90
CA PHE A 450 14.45 -1.86 -30.13
C PHE A 450 13.43 -2.65 -29.31
N ILE A 451 12.46 -3.26 -29.99
CA ILE A 451 11.54 -4.24 -29.40
C ILE A 451 12.30 -5.57 -29.41
N PRO A 452 12.71 -6.12 -28.25
CA PRO A 452 13.28 -7.46 -28.25
C PRO A 452 12.21 -8.46 -28.72
N PRO A 453 12.57 -9.45 -29.56
CA PRO A 453 11.63 -10.46 -29.99
C PRO A 453 11.07 -11.22 -28.78
N PRO A 454 9.78 -11.60 -28.79
CA PRO A 454 9.19 -12.36 -27.70
C PRO A 454 9.95 -13.67 -27.49
N PRO A 455 10.06 -14.14 -26.23
CA PRO A 455 10.69 -15.42 -25.93
C PRO A 455 9.98 -16.56 -26.67
N PRO A 456 10.71 -17.61 -27.11
CA PRO A 456 10.11 -18.73 -27.82
C PRO A 456 9.05 -19.40 -26.95
N ILE A 457 7.80 -19.36 -27.42
CA ILE A 457 6.68 -20.07 -26.81
C ILE A 457 6.91 -21.56 -27.04
N ASN A 458 7.15 -22.29 -25.96
CA ASN A 458 7.21 -23.74 -25.97
C ASN A 458 5.77 -24.28 -26.10
N GLN A 459 5.28 -24.41 -27.33
CA GLN A 459 3.98 -25.01 -27.64
C GLN A 459 4.06 -26.53 -27.43
N ASN A 460 3.81 -27.00 -26.20
CA ASN A 460 3.30 -28.35 -26.01
C ASN A 460 2.60 -28.52 -24.65
N VAL A 461 1.43 -27.89 -24.48
CA VAL A 461 0.39 -28.42 -23.59
C VAL A 461 -0.97 -28.09 -24.22
N ASP A 462 -1.55 -29.08 -24.87
CA ASP A 462 -2.95 -29.04 -25.33
C ASP A 462 -3.85 -29.16 -24.10
N VAL A 463 -4.30 -28.02 -23.55
CA VAL A 463 -5.34 -27.97 -22.53
C VAL A 463 -6.57 -27.35 -23.17
N SER A 464 -7.51 -28.21 -23.56
CA SER A 464 -8.85 -27.83 -23.97
C SER A 464 -9.58 -27.19 -22.79
N PHE A 465 -9.67 -25.86 -22.78
CA PHE A 465 -10.54 -25.13 -21.87
C PHE A 465 -11.97 -25.13 -22.44
N LYS A 466 -12.88 -25.85 -21.78
CA LYS A 466 -14.33 -25.66 -21.99
C LYS A 466 -14.71 -24.26 -21.53
N VAL A 467 -15.19 -23.45 -22.47
CA VAL A 467 -15.83 -22.16 -22.18
C VAL A 467 -17.12 -22.44 -21.41
N TYR A 468 -17.18 -21.96 -20.17
CA TYR A 468 -18.40 -21.96 -19.36
C TYR A 468 -19.33 -20.87 -19.89
N GLN A 469 -20.41 -21.26 -20.57
CA GLN A 469 -21.54 -20.36 -20.86
C GLN A 469 -22.44 -20.31 -19.61
N PRO A 470 -22.68 -19.14 -19.00
CA PRO A 470 -23.69 -19.03 -17.96
C PRO A 470 -25.09 -19.23 -18.56
N GLU A 471 -25.88 -20.11 -17.94
CA GLU A 471 -27.29 -20.30 -18.26
C GLU A 471 -28.06 -18.98 -18.08
N SER A 472 -28.73 -18.55 -19.15
CA SER A 472 -29.69 -17.47 -19.13
C SER A 472 -30.92 -17.91 -18.33
N VAL A 473 -31.05 -17.41 -17.10
CA VAL A 473 -32.27 -17.57 -16.30
C VAL A 473 -33.30 -16.57 -16.83
N SER A 474 -34.33 -17.08 -17.51
CA SER A 474 -35.53 -16.31 -17.85
C SER A 474 -36.26 -15.86 -16.59
N PRO A 475 -36.67 -14.59 -16.49
CA PRO A 475 -37.53 -14.15 -15.40
C PRO A 475 -38.94 -14.72 -15.59
N ALA A 476 -39.36 -15.57 -14.65
CA ALA A 476 -40.75 -15.98 -14.51
C ALA A 476 -41.57 -14.79 -14.01
N THR A 477 -42.49 -14.33 -14.84
CA THR A 477 -43.61 -13.48 -14.47
C THR A 477 -44.59 -14.29 -13.62
N ASP A 478 -44.74 -13.93 -12.36
CA ASP A 478 -45.92 -14.31 -11.57
C ASP A 478 -46.57 -13.03 -11.05
N ILE A 479 -47.81 -12.81 -11.48
CA ILE A 479 -48.62 -11.63 -11.21
C ILE A 479 -49.69 -12.07 -10.23
N ASP A 480 -49.55 -11.67 -8.96
CA ASP A 480 -50.64 -11.78 -7.98
C ASP A 480 -50.98 -10.40 -7.38
N THR A 481 -51.91 -9.76 -8.08
CA THR A 481 -53.10 -9.08 -7.58
C THR A 481 -53.17 -8.77 -6.06
N TYR A 482 -52.86 -7.53 -5.68
CA TYR A 482 -53.48 -6.89 -4.51
C TYR A 482 -54.01 -5.49 -4.85
N LYS A 483 -55.33 -5.37 -4.76
CA LYS A 483 -56.12 -4.13 -4.84
C LYS A 483 -56.10 -3.43 -3.48
N VAL A 484 -55.75 -2.14 -3.43
CA VAL A 484 -56.29 -1.13 -2.47
C VAL A 484 -56.24 0.25 -3.16
N PRO A 485 -57.25 1.13 -2.97
CA PRO A 485 -57.61 2.18 -3.93
C PRO A 485 -57.01 3.53 -3.56
N HIS A 486 -56.68 4.37 -4.55
CA HIS A 486 -56.67 5.82 -4.35
C HIS A 486 -57.09 6.58 -5.60
N SER A 487 -57.72 7.71 -5.28
CA SER A 487 -58.58 8.62 -6.02
C SER A 487 -57.99 9.27 -7.25
N ASP A 488 -58.92 9.55 -8.18
CA ASP A 488 -58.83 10.48 -9.30
C ASP A 488 -58.10 11.80 -8.97
N VAL A 489 -57.32 12.32 -9.93
CA VAL A 489 -57.44 13.67 -10.54
C VAL A 489 -56.40 13.82 -11.68
N THR A 490 -56.89 13.67 -12.92
CA THR A 490 -56.61 14.39 -14.20
C THR A 490 -55.23 14.94 -14.60
N ASP A 491 -54.69 14.33 -15.67
CA ASP A 491 -54.59 14.87 -17.06
C ASP A 491 -53.32 15.61 -17.59
N ALA A 492 -53.09 15.40 -18.89
CA ALA A 492 -52.05 15.82 -19.86
C ALA A 492 -50.82 14.88 -20.01
N SER A 493 -50.74 13.97 -21.01
CA SER A 493 -50.54 14.19 -22.47
C SER A 493 -49.21 14.91 -22.76
N MET A 494 -48.23 14.48 -23.57
CA MET A 494 -48.19 13.58 -24.73
C MET A 494 -46.71 13.31 -25.11
N HIS A 495 -46.47 12.20 -25.83
CA HIS A 495 -45.41 11.95 -26.84
C HIS A 495 -44.06 11.31 -26.44
N SER A 496 -43.95 10.02 -26.77
CA SER A 496 -42.73 9.30 -27.18
C SER A 496 -42.28 9.72 -28.59
N PRO A 497 -41.03 9.41 -28.98
CA PRO A 497 -40.90 8.39 -30.02
C PRO A 497 -39.78 7.36 -29.81
N THR A 498 -40.06 6.19 -30.36
CA THR A 498 -39.26 4.97 -30.54
C THR A 498 -38.03 5.20 -31.44
N VAL A 499 -36.89 4.56 -31.12
CA VAL A 499 -35.78 4.36 -32.08
C VAL A 499 -35.38 2.88 -32.11
N VAL A 500 -35.21 2.42 -33.35
CA VAL A 500 -35.04 1.03 -33.81
C VAL A 500 -33.55 0.68 -33.91
N HIS A 501 -33.25 -0.59 -33.61
CA HIS A 501 -31.98 -1.30 -33.80
C HIS A 501 -31.52 -1.38 -35.27
N THR A 502 -30.23 -1.17 -35.55
CA THR A 502 -29.48 -1.89 -36.60
C THR A 502 -27.97 -1.95 -36.27
N SER A 503 -27.40 -3.16 -36.30
CA SER A 503 -25.97 -3.41 -36.51
C SER A 503 -25.75 -3.78 -37.99
N PRO A 504 -24.53 -3.63 -38.55
CA PRO A 504 -23.72 -4.85 -38.77
C PRO A 504 -22.17 -4.68 -38.75
N TYR A 505 -21.53 -5.75 -38.25
CA TYR A 505 -20.38 -6.53 -38.76
C TYR A 505 -19.47 -5.98 -39.89
N ILE A 506 -18.13 -5.98 -39.66
CA ILE A 506 -17.07 -6.16 -40.69
C ILE A 506 -15.88 -6.97 -40.10
N SER A 507 -15.44 -7.99 -40.84
CA SER A 507 -14.28 -8.87 -40.62
C SER A 507 -12.93 -8.25 -41.03
N PRO A 508 -11.77 -8.79 -40.59
CA PRO A 508 -10.52 -8.69 -41.35
C PRO A 508 -10.21 -9.97 -42.14
N ALA A 509 -9.64 -9.74 -43.31
CA ALA A 509 -9.33 -10.70 -44.34
C ALA A 509 -8.11 -11.59 -44.02
N SER A 510 -8.18 -12.76 -44.64
CA SER A 510 -7.15 -13.76 -44.90
C SER A 510 -5.93 -13.21 -45.66
N TYR A 511 -4.73 -13.64 -45.26
CA TYR A 511 -3.63 -13.88 -46.21
C TYR A 511 -2.96 -15.22 -45.89
N ARG A 512 -3.01 -16.12 -46.86
CA ARG A 512 -2.18 -17.33 -46.96
C ARG A 512 -0.81 -16.90 -47.48
N ASP A 513 0.26 -17.47 -46.96
CA ASP A 513 1.11 -18.23 -47.87
C ASP A 513 1.86 -19.37 -47.17
N SER A 514 2.18 -20.35 -48.00
CA SER A 514 2.47 -21.74 -47.68
C SER A 514 3.89 -22.02 -48.11
N PHE A 515 4.72 -22.74 -47.34
CA PHE A 515 5.68 -23.73 -47.88
C PHE A 515 6.14 -24.72 -46.78
N GLN A 516 6.38 -25.93 -47.24
CA GLN A 516 6.47 -27.23 -46.56
C GLN A 516 7.90 -27.58 -46.04
N PRO A 517 8.08 -28.72 -45.34
CA PRO A 517 9.12 -28.92 -44.32
C PRO A 517 10.38 -29.65 -44.82
N GLY A 518 11.51 -29.38 -44.14
CA GLY A 518 12.71 -30.22 -44.13
C GLY A 518 12.92 -30.83 -42.74
N SER A 519 13.13 -32.15 -42.70
CA SER A 519 13.36 -32.97 -41.50
C SER A 519 14.85 -32.98 -41.08
N PRO A 520 15.22 -33.59 -39.93
CA PRO A 520 16.26 -33.10 -39.03
C PRO A 520 17.65 -33.72 -39.26
N GLU A 521 18.69 -32.98 -38.85
CA GLU A 521 19.98 -33.58 -38.52
C GLU A 521 20.39 -33.29 -37.07
N THR A 522 20.85 -34.36 -36.46
CA THR A 522 21.35 -34.51 -35.10
C THR A 522 22.81 -34.12 -35.06
N VAL A 523 23.22 -33.19 -34.20
CA VAL A 523 24.61 -33.17 -33.72
C VAL A 523 24.68 -32.88 -32.22
N ARG A 524 25.26 -33.87 -31.57
CA ARG A 524 25.67 -33.99 -30.17
C ARG A 524 27.04 -33.30 -30.04
N ALA A 525 27.21 -32.36 -29.11
CA ALA A 525 28.55 -32.07 -28.57
C ALA A 525 28.46 -31.57 -27.13
N LYS A 526 29.00 -32.42 -26.26
CA LYS A 526 29.27 -32.24 -24.84
C LYS A 526 30.72 -31.77 -24.76
N ILE A 527 31.00 -30.61 -24.17
CA ILE A 527 32.36 -30.25 -23.75
C ILE A 527 32.32 -29.77 -22.32
N SER A 528 32.93 -30.58 -21.45
CA SER A 528 33.34 -30.21 -20.11
C SER A 528 34.81 -29.83 -20.13
N SER A 529 35.16 -28.73 -19.47
CA SER A 529 36.50 -28.43 -18.96
C SER A 529 36.28 -27.37 -17.87
N GLY A 530 36.65 -27.54 -16.60
CA GLY A 530 37.69 -28.37 -16.05
C GLY A 530 38.93 -27.50 -15.78
N THR A 531 39.10 -27.19 -14.48
CA THR A 531 40.38 -27.00 -13.77
C THR A 531 41.06 -25.63 -13.69
N GLN A 532 41.46 -25.35 -12.44
CA GLN A 532 42.65 -24.63 -11.95
C GLN A 532 42.53 -23.14 -11.61
N GLY A 533 42.52 -22.88 -10.29
CA GLY A 533 43.07 -21.64 -9.71
C GLY A 533 44.60 -21.60 -9.79
N PRO A 534 45.22 -20.55 -9.24
CA PRO A 534 45.96 -20.80 -8.01
C PRO A 534 45.84 -19.67 -6.95
N GLN A 535 46.08 -20.09 -5.71
CA GLN A 535 46.40 -19.26 -4.56
C GLN A 535 47.63 -18.38 -4.83
N PHE A 536 47.64 -17.16 -4.31
CA PHE A 536 48.86 -16.50 -3.86
C PHE A 536 48.57 -15.55 -2.68
N VAL A 537 49.22 -15.85 -1.55
CA VAL A 537 49.51 -14.94 -0.42
C VAL A 537 51.02 -14.99 -0.27
N PRO A 538 51.68 -13.84 -0.02
CA PRO A 538 52.58 -13.83 1.14
C PRO A 538 52.50 -12.54 1.97
N ASN A 539 52.63 -12.75 3.29
CA ASN A 539 52.91 -11.79 4.34
C ASN A 539 54.20 -10.97 4.06
N ALA A 540 54.23 -9.70 4.51
CA ALA A 540 55.21 -9.17 5.49
C ALA A 540 55.04 -7.64 5.73
N PRO A 541 55.55 -7.10 6.86
CA PRO A 541 55.02 -5.91 7.54
C PRO A 541 55.94 -4.67 7.52
N LEU A 542 55.48 -3.62 8.23
CA LEU A 542 56.18 -2.43 8.76
C LEU A 542 56.24 -1.18 7.85
N ALA A 543 55.55 -0.11 8.27
CA ALA A 543 56.16 1.18 8.57
C ALA A 543 55.16 2.07 9.32
N ALA A 544 55.51 2.44 10.55
CA ALA A 544 54.88 3.54 11.27
C ALA A 544 55.31 4.87 10.63
N SER A 545 54.37 5.79 10.43
CA SER A 545 54.69 7.21 10.30
C SER A 545 53.79 8.02 11.22
N GLU A 546 54.43 8.62 12.22
CA GLU A 546 53.90 9.72 13.02
C GLU A 546 53.51 10.88 12.11
N ALA A 547 52.24 11.30 12.15
CA ALA A 547 51.83 12.62 11.68
C ALA A 547 51.37 13.43 12.88
N ARG A 548 52.24 14.37 13.28
CA ARG A 548 52.04 15.34 14.36
C ARG A 548 50.89 16.30 14.02
N SER A 549 50.10 16.61 15.05
CA SER A 549 49.13 17.69 15.11
C SER A 549 49.74 19.06 14.79
N PRO A 550 49.05 19.95 14.08
CA PRO A 550 49.35 21.37 14.11
C PRO A 550 48.68 22.03 15.32
N GLN A 551 49.51 22.66 16.17
CA GLN A 551 49.09 23.59 17.20
C GLN A 551 48.42 24.81 16.57
N VAL A 552 47.25 25.18 17.10
CA VAL A 552 46.59 26.47 16.81
C VAL A 552 47.06 27.49 17.86
N VAL A 553 47.64 28.58 17.39
CA VAL A 553 48.03 29.77 18.17
C VAL A 553 46.81 30.69 18.29
N PRO A 554 46.44 31.20 19.49
CA PRO A 554 45.38 32.17 19.62
C PRO A 554 45.92 33.60 19.38
N GLY A 555 45.43 34.25 18.33
CA GLY A 555 45.64 35.67 18.07
C GLY A 555 44.61 36.53 18.79
N SER A 556 45.07 37.28 19.80
CA SER A 556 44.36 38.38 20.43
C SER A 556 44.37 39.60 19.51
N ILE A 557 43.20 40.20 19.21
CA ILE A 557 43.10 41.60 18.81
C ILE A 557 41.96 42.25 19.59
N ALA A 558 42.34 43.27 20.36
CA ALA A 558 41.47 44.26 20.97
C ALA A 558 41.62 45.57 20.19
N GLY A 559 40.53 46.34 20.09
CA GLY A 559 40.55 47.79 19.89
C GLY A 559 40.15 48.30 18.51
N HIS A 560 38.85 48.58 18.30
CA HIS A 560 38.29 49.93 18.36
C HIS A 560 36.76 49.91 18.35
#